data_AF-A0A0J6LDS3-F1
#
_entry.id   AF-A0A0J6LDS3-F1
#
_cell.length_a   1.000
_cell.length_b   1.000
_cell.length_c   1.000
_cell.angle_alpha   90.00
_cell.angle_beta   90.00
_cell.angle_gamma   90.00
#
_symmetry.space_group_name_H-M   'P 1'
#
loop_
_entity.id
_entity.type
_entity.pdbx_description
1 polymer ?
#
loop_
_entity_poly.entity_id
_entity_poly.type
_entity_poly.pdbx_seq_one_letter_code
_entity_poly.pdbx_strand_id
1 'polypeptide(L)'
;MTLKEDIKARLSFAYGVALLVAINGFLLFLPVLQRGVAHSNAALDTFDTWKEALSFLALLEIPGFVVGLVLLLMSIGLVIKSRISWFFALLLLVSTVCVDVFIVKKTTGTTFYSLFTIAVLVYYWRRFDHYSLATGSFFAVVSVASLIVYSMLGTLYMGEQFAPQVSDLPTAFYFAIVVMSTVGFGDIVPHTTDARMFTLTVIILGITIFAISVASIAGPLISNNLQRIVKGRITHMARKNHYILVGASSLAQNVYKSLTDRGEHVTVVCAPGTQHDLPDKADIIEGDTSAASTLRLAGAGEAKYIVTLCDSDAENVFVVLAAKEVVGDNTQTIALVNESQNMNKVKRVNPTMVLSLPQLASELLVRTLQGDTINNDLITDMFFGKRTSLG
;
A
#
# COMPACT_ATOMS: atom_id res chain seq x y z
N MET A 1 32.38 1.50 -5.27
CA MET A 1 31.32 0.52 -5.56
C MET A 1 30.08 1.31 -5.92
N THR A 2 29.68 1.27 -7.18
CA THR A 2 28.68 2.21 -7.72
C THR A 2 27.27 1.82 -7.25
N LEU A 3 26.38 2.80 -7.04
CA LEU A 3 24.98 2.58 -6.61
C LEU A 3 24.26 1.51 -7.47
N LYS A 4 24.65 1.40 -8.74
CA LYS A 4 24.14 0.43 -9.71
C LYS A 4 24.59 -1.02 -9.41
N GLU A 5 25.80 -1.21 -8.91
CA GLU A 5 26.33 -2.51 -8.48
C GLU A 5 25.67 -2.99 -7.18
N ASP A 6 25.42 -2.09 -6.23
CA ASP A 6 24.75 -2.43 -4.96
C ASP A 6 23.26 -2.76 -5.20
N ILE A 7 22.57 -2.05 -6.11
CA ILE A 7 21.20 -2.39 -6.53
C ILE A 7 21.15 -3.75 -7.25
N LYS A 8 22.10 -4.04 -8.16
CA LYS A 8 22.16 -5.31 -8.89
C LYS A 8 22.47 -6.50 -7.96
N ALA A 9 23.41 -6.32 -7.03
CA ALA A 9 23.72 -7.31 -5.99
C ALA A 9 22.49 -7.57 -5.10
N ARG A 10 21.79 -6.51 -4.67
CA ARG A 10 20.57 -6.61 -3.84
C ARG A 10 19.37 -7.22 -4.56
N LEU A 11 19.26 -7.10 -5.89
CA LEU A 11 18.23 -7.81 -6.67
C LEU A 11 18.62 -9.29 -6.83
N SER A 12 19.85 -9.58 -7.27
CA SER A 12 20.31 -10.95 -7.54
C SER A 12 20.15 -11.90 -6.34
N PHE A 13 20.29 -11.36 -5.13
CA PHE A 13 20.15 -12.11 -3.90
C PHE A 13 18.71 -12.54 -3.59
N ALA A 14 17.73 -11.66 -3.76
CA ALA A 14 16.32 -11.98 -3.48
C ALA A 14 15.80 -13.08 -4.42
N TYR A 15 16.22 -13.05 -5.70
CA TYR A 15 15.96 -14.13 -6.64
C TYR A 15 16.61 -15.45 -6.22
N GLY A 16 17.82 -15.41 -5.67
CA GLY A 16 18.51 -16.60 -5.17
C GLY A 16 17.76 -17.31 -4.04
N VAL A 17 17.33 -16.56 -3.02
CA VAL A 17 16.56 -17.14 -1.90
C VAL A 17 15.17 -17.60 -2.35
N ALA A 18 14.49 -16.79 -3.18
CA ALA A 18 13.21 -17.18 -3.76
C ALA A 18 13.33 -18.50 -4.55
N LEU A 19 14.37 -18.66 -5.36
CA LEU A 19 14.64 -19.88 -6.12
C LEU A 19 14.82 -21.09 -5.20
N LEU A 20 15.58 -20.94 -4.09
CA LEU A 20 15.77 -22.03 -3.13
C LEU A 20 14.43 -22.50 -2.53
N VAL A 21 13.56 -21.56 -2.17
CA VAL A 21 12.21 -21.83 -1.66
C VAL A 21 11.31 -22.44 -2.74
N ALA A 22 11.39 -21.98 -3.99
CA ALA A 22 10.63 -22.54 -5.10
C ALA A 22 11.05 -23.99 -5.39
N ILE A 23 12.35 -24.28 -5.39
CA ILE A 23 12.86 -25.64 -5.56
C ILE A 23 12.37 -26.54 -4.42
N ASN A 24 12.34 -26.04 -3.17
CA ASN A 24 11.76 -26.78 -2.05
C ASN A 24 10.28 -27.11 -2.28
N GLY A 25 9.49 -26.09 -2.66
CA GLY A 25 8.08 -26.26 -2.98
C GLY A 25 7.86 -27.27 -4.11
N PHE A 26 8.70 -27.20 -5.15
CA PHE A 26 8.65 -28.13 -6.27
C PHE A 26 9.05 -29.56 -5.87
N LEU A 27 10.07 -29.74 -5.02
CA LEU A 27 10.48 -31.06 -4.54
C LEU A 27 9.41 -31.74 -3.68
N LEU A 28 8.64 -30.96 -2.93
CA LEU A 28 7.47 -31.46 -2.17
C LEU A 28 6.29 -31.79 -3.09
N PHE A 29 6.18 -31.08 -4.21
CA PHE A 29 5.16 -31.27 -5.23
C PHE A 29 5.46 -32.44 -6.20
N LEU A 30 6.74 -32.72 -6.46
CA LEU A 30 7.22 -33.66 -7.48
C LEU A 30 6.71 -35.11 -7.31
N PRO A 31 6.66 -35.72 -6.11
CA PRO A 31 6.19 -37.09 -5.94
C PRO A 31 4.73 -37.27 -6.40
N VAL A 32 3.90 -36.25 -6.15
CA VAL A 32 2.49 -36.21 -6.56
C VAL A 32 2.38 -36.09 -8.07
N LEU A 33 3.19 -35.21 -8.69
CA LEU A 33 3.18 -35.05 -10.15
C LEU A 33 3.70 -36.29 -10.88
N GLN A 34 4.78 -36.91 -10.40
CA GLN A 34 5.36 -38.11 -11.01
C GLN A 34 4.38 -39.29 -10.98
N ARG A 35 3.68 -39.50 -9.86
CA ARG A 35 2.64 -40.53 -9.80
C ARG A 35 1.47 -40.19 -10.71
N GLY A 36 1.09 -38.91 -10.83
CA GLY A 36 0.02 -38.48 -11.72
C GLY A 36 0.32 -38.76 -13.19
N VAL A 37 1.55 -38.47 -13.63
CA VAL A 37 2.00 -38.72 -15.02
C VAL A 37 2.22 -40.20 -15.30
N ALA A 38 2.78 -40.96 -14.35
CA ALA A 38 2.96 -42.41 -14.52
C ALA A 38 1.62 -43.15 -14.67
N HIS A 39 0.56 -42.65 -14.02
CA HIS A 39 -0.78 -43.21 -14.15
C HIS A 39 -1.54 -42.69 -15.39
N SER A 40 -1.35 -41.43 -15.82
CA SER A 40 -1.96 -40.93 -17.06
C SER A 40 -1.44 -41.66 -18.30
N ASN A 41 -0.20 -42.13 -18.27
CA ASN A 41 0.38 -42.94 -19.34
C ASN A 41 -0.13 -44.40 -19.32
N ALA A 42 -0.70 -44.86 -18.21
CA ALA A 42 -1.35 -46.18 -18.08
C ALA A 42 -2.86 -46.12 -18.34
N ALA A 43 -3.49 -44.95 -18.17
CA ALA A 43 -4.91 -44.71 -18.33
C ALA A 43 -5.19 -43.72 -19.47
N LEU A 44 -4.99 -44.17 -20.72
CA LEU A 44 -5.55 -43.48 -21.89
C LEU A 44 -7.03 -43.81 -22.11
N ASP A 45 -7.56 -44.83 -21.44
CA ASP A 45 -8.99 -45.12 -21.40
C ASP A 45 -9.52 -44.98 -19.96
N THR A 46 -10.43 -44.02 -19.81
CA THR A 46 -11.43 -43.84 -18.75
C THR A 46 -10.96 -43.46 -17.32
N PHE A 47 -10.91 -42.15 -17.05
CA PHE A 47 -11.21 -41.62 -15.71
C PHE A 47 -12.73 -41.66 -15.49
N ASP A 48 -13.28 -42.83 -15.16
CA ASP A 48 -14.74 -42.96 -14.95
C ASP A 48 -15.21 -42.49 -13.57
N THR A 49 -14.33 -42.37 -12.56
CA THR A 49 -14.74 -41.84 -11.25
C THR A 49 -13.65 -41.00 -10.55
N TRP A 50 -14.05 -39.82 -10.07
CA TRP A 50 -13.20 -38.93 -9.22
C TRP A 50 -12.69 -39.62 -7.94
N LYS A 51 -13.32 -40.72 -7.50
CA LYS A 51 -12.89 -41.52 -6.35
C LYS A 51 -11.53 -42.20 -6.58
N GLU A 52 -11.19 -42.58 -7.81
CA GLU A 52 -9.87 -43.13 -8.16
C GLU A 52 -8.78 -42.05 -8.17
N ALA A 53 -9.12 -40.83 -8.60
CA ALA A 53 -8.22 -39.67 -8.51
C ALA A 53 -7.96 -39.24 -7.06
N LEU A 54 -8.86 -39.56 -6.14
CA LEU A 54 -8.78 -39.19 -4.73
C LEU A 54 -8.08 -40.26 -3.86
N SER A 55 -8.26 -41.55 -4.18
CA SER A 55 -7.47 -42.65 -3.58
C SER A 55 -6.01 -42.64 -4.04
N PHE A 56 -5.74 -42.10 -5.23
CA PHE A 56 -4.41 -41.74 -5.75
C PHE A 56 -3.67 -40.72 -4.86
N LEU A 57 -4.39 -39.76 -4.28
CA LEU A 57 -3.88 -38.71 -3.39
C LEU A 57 -3.73 -39.20 -1.92
N ALA A 58 -3.23 -40.42 -1.73
CA ALA A 58 -3.16 -41.10 -0.43
C ALA A 58 -2.75 -40.17 0.75
N LEU A 59 -3.46 -40.32 1.88
CA LEU A 59 -3.50 -39.55 3.13
C LEU A 59 -2.19 -38.94 3.68
N LEU A 60 -1.02 -39.47 3.32
CA LEU A 60 0.27 -38.91 3.78
C LEU A 60 0.84 -37.81 2.87
N GLU A 61 0.35 -37.67 1.63
CA GLU A 61 1.00 -36.80 0.63
C GLU A 61 0.22 -35.51 0.33
N ILE A 62 -1.08 -35.43 0.65
CA ILE A 62 -1.89 -34.20 0.51
C ILE A 62 -1.31 -33.02 1.29
N PRO A 63 -0.86 -33.18 2.56
CA PRO A 63 -0.23 -32.08 3.29
C PRO A 63 1.03 -31.59 2.58
N GLY A 64 1.83 -32.49 2.02
CA GLY A 64 3.06 -32.16 1.27
C GLY A 64 2.76 -31.39 -0.02
N PHE A 65 1.72 -31.78 -0.75
CA PHE A 65 1.25 -31.09 -1.95
C PHE A 65 0.83 -29.65 -1.65
N VAL A 66 -0.03 -29.45 -0.65
CA VAL A 66 -0.54 -28.13 -0.26
C VAL A 66 0.61 -27.25 0.21
N VAL A 67 1.49 -27.78 1.07
CA VAL A 67 2.68 -27.05 1.55
C VAL A 67 3.61 -26.68 0.38
N GLY A 68 3.83 -27.59 -0.57
CA GLY A 68 4.65 -27.34 -1.75
C GLY A 68 4.10 -26.21 -2.64
N LEU A 69 2.78 -26.21 -2.89
CA LEU A 69 2.11 -25.16 -3.65
C LEU A 69 2.19 -23.81 -2.93
N VAL A 70 1.96 -23.79 -1.62
CA VAL A 70 2.06 -22.55 -0.82
C VAL A 70 3.50 -22.03 -0.82
N LEU A 71 4.52 -22.89 -0.73
CA LEU A 71 5.93 -22.49 -0.81
C LEU A 71 6.30 -21.90 -2.17
N LEU A 72 5.78 -22.44 -3.27
CA LEU A 72 5.95 -21.85 -4.61
C LEU A 72 5.35 -20.43 -4.67
N LEU A 73 4.20 -20.21 -4.04
CA LEU A 73 3.60 -18.88 -3.95
C LEU A 73 4.40 -17.94 -3.04
N MET A 74 4.90 -18.43 -1.89
CA MET A 74 5.76 -17.64 -1.01
C MET A 74 7.09 -17.26 -1.68
N SER A 75 7.61 -18.09 -2.59
CA SER A 75 8.78 -17.77 -3.41
C SER A 75 8.59 -16.50 -4.23
N ILE A 76 7.42 -16.32 -4.86
CA ILE A 76 7.09 -15.10 -5.61
C ILE A 76 7.09 -13.87 -4.67
N GLY A 77 6.52 -14.01 -3.48
CA GLY A 77 6.50 -12.94 -2.48
C GLY A 77 7.88 -12.56 -1.93
N LEU A 78 8.81 -13.53 -1.84
CA LEU A 78 10.20 -13.30 -1.46
C LEU A 78 10.97 -12.47 -2.50
N VAL A 79 10.65 -12.57 -3.80
CA VAL A 79 11.24 -11.71 -4.85
C VAL A 79 10.97 -10.23 -4.57
N ILE A 80 9.79 -9.92 -4.04
CA ILE A 80 9.36 -8.55 -3.69
C ILE A 80 9.84 -8.16 -2.27
N LYS A 81 10.73 -8.96 -1.65
CA LYS A 81 11.29 -8.75 -0.31
C LYS A 81 10.23 -8.62 0.80
N SER A 82 9.10 -9.31 0.64
CA SER A 82 8.01 -9.30 1.59
C SER A 82 8.37 -10.06 2.88
N ARG A 83 8.30 -9.36 4.02
CA ARG A 83 8.56 -9.93 5.35
C ARG A 83 7.57 -11.04 5.72
N ILE A 84 6.33 -10.90 5.24
CA ILE A 84 5.25 -11.87 5.47
C ILE A 84 5.59 -13.18 4.75
N SER A 85 6.02 -13.10 3.49
CA SER A 85 6.44 -14.28 2.71
C SER A 85 7.59 -15.02 3.37
N TRP A 86 8.57 -14.27 3.87
CA TRP A 86 9.71 -14.81 4.60
C TRP A 86 9.27 -15.58 5.85
N PHE A 87 8.40 -14.98 6.66
CA PHE A 87 7.91 -15.61 7.89
C PHE A 87 7.14 -16.89 7.60
N PHE A 88 6.21 -16.87 6.64
CA PHE A 88 5.41 -18.05 6.30
C PHE A 88 6.22 -19.14 5.60
N ALA A 89 7.16 -18.79 4.72
CA ALA A 89 8.07 -19.76 4.13
C ALA A 89 8.91 -20.46 5.21
N LEU A 90 9.43 -19.70 6.17
CA LEU A 90 10.17 -20.23 7.31
C LEU A 90 9.29 -21.17 8.15
N LEU A 91 8.08 -20.72 8.52
CA LEU A 91 7.12 -21.50 9.31
C LEU A 91 6.78 -22.84 8.64
N LEU A 92 6.46 -22.81 7.34
CA LEU A 92 6.09 -23.99 6.58
C LEU A 92 7.27 -24.96 6.44
N LEU A 93 8.47 -24.47 6.12
CA LEU A 93 9.66 -25.32 6.02
C LEU A 93 10.00 -25.98 7.36
N VAL A 94 9.89 -25.25 8.49
CA VAL A 94 10.09 -25.81 9.83
C VAL A 94 9.03 -26.88 10.13
N SER A 95 7.78 -26.62 9.78
CA SER A 95 6.69 -27.59 9.93
C SER A 95 6.98 -28.87 9.13
N THR A 96 7.40 -28.76 7.87
CA THR A 96 7.77 -29.91 7.02
C THR A 96 8.91 -30.72 7.64
N VAL A 97 9.99 -30.07 8.07
CA VAL A 97 11.12 -30.77 8.72
C VAL A 97 10.66 -31.47 10.00
N CYS A 98 9.77 -30.85 10.78
CA CYS A 98 9.20 -31.44 11.98
C CYS A 98 8.40 -32.72 11.65
N VAL A 99 7.54 -32.68 10.63
CA VAL A 99 6.77 -33.85 10.17
C VAL A 99 7.71 -34.97 9.71
N ASP A 100 8.71 -34.66 8.88
CA ASP A 100 9.67 -35.65 8.37
C ASP A 100 10.45 -36.37 9.50
N VAL A 101 10.90 -35.60 10.49
CA VAL A 101 11.74 -36.11 11.59
C VAL A 101 10.92 -36.85 12.65
N PHE A 102 9.79 -36.28 13.08
CA PHE A 102 9.03 -36.81 14.23
C PHE A 102 7.94 -37.80 13.83
N ILE A 103 7.25 -37.57 12.70
CA ILE A 103 6.11 -38.40 12.27
C ILE A 103 6.59 -39.49 11.32
N VAL A 104 7.23 -39.10 10.22
CA VAL A 104 7.64 -40.04 9.16
C VAL A 104 8.89 -40.84 9.58
N LYS A 105 9.69 -40.30 10.52
CA LYS A 105 10.95 -40.88 11.01
C LYS A 105 11.90 -41.30 9.87
N LYS A 106 11.84 -40.59 8.75
CA LYS A 106 12.65 -40.84 7.56
C LYS A 106 13.30 -39.55 7.14
N THR A 107 14.63 -39.52 7.20
CA THR A 107 15.41 -38.37 6.75
C THR A 107 15.76 -38.57 5.27
N THR A 108 15.08 -37.86 4.39
CA THR A 108 15.37 -37.85 2.95
C THR A 108 16.23 -36.64 2.58
N GLY A 109 16.80 -36.64 1.36
CA GLY A 109 17.57 -35.50 0.84
C GLY A 109 16.77 -34.18 0.83
N THR A 110 15.43 -34.27 0.73
CA THR A 110 14.52 -33.13 0.85
C THR A 110 14.61 -32.45 2.21
N THR A 111 14.69 -33.20 3.31
CA THR A 111 14.77 -32.65 4.67
C THR A 111 16.06 -31.85 4.89
N PHE A 112 17.20 -32.33 4.35
CA PHE A 112 18.47 -31.59 4.39
C PHE A 112 18.41 -30.30 3.56
N TYR A 113 17.79 -30.34 2.39
CA TYR A 113 17.62 -29.16 1.54
C TYR A 113 16.68 -28.12 2.17
N SER A 114 15.62 -28.55 2.87
CA SER A 114 14.75 -27.69 3.68
C SER A 114 15.54 -27.02 4.82
N LEU A 115 16.35 -27.78 5.57
CA LEU A 115 17.20 -27.24 6.64
C LEU A 115 18.21 -26.20 6.14
N PHE A 116 18.85 -26.47 5.00
CA PHE A 116 19.74 -25.51 4.35
C PHE A 116 19.00 -24.23 3.97
N THR A 117 17.81 -24.35 3.39
CA THR A 117 17.00 -23.19 2.98
C THR A 117 16.51 -22.38 4.16
N ILE A 118 16.15 -23.02 5.28
CA ILE A 118 15.84 -22.36 6.56
C ILE A 118 17.05 -21.55 7.04
N ALA A 119 18.25 -22.15 7.06
CA ALA A 119 19.47 -21.46 7.50
C ALA A 119 19.76 -20.21 6.67
N VAL A 120 19.60 -20.30 5.34
CA VAL A 120 19.73 -19.15 4.43
C VAL A 120 18.65 -18.10 4.72
N LEU A 121 17.38 -18.48 4.88
CA LEU A 121 16.30 -17.55 5.21
C LEU A 121 16.58 -16.81 6.53
N VAL A 122 17.02 -17.50 7.58
CA VAL A 122 17.34 -16.90 8.88
C VAL A 122 18.53 -15.95 8.77
N TYR A 123 19.61 -16.36 8.10
CA TYR A 123 20.81 -15.53 7.93
C TYR A 123 20.48 -14.18 7.27
N TYR A 124 19.55 -14.17 6.32
CA TYR A 124 19.17 -12.98 5.56
C TYR A 124 17.90 -12.27 6.06
N TRP A 125 17.42 -12.56 7.28
CA TRP A 125 16.16 -12.02 7.82
C TRP A 125 16.06 -10.48 7.78
N ARG A 126 17.17 -9.76 8.03
CA ARG A 126 17.26 -8.28 8.02
C ARG A 126 17.10 -7.63 6.64
N ARG A 127 17.03 -8.41 5.57
CA ARG A 127 16.90 -7.87 4.20
C ARG A 127 15.44 -7.84 3.72
N PHE A 128 14.52 -8.44 4.47
CA PHE A 128 13.08 -8.49 4.17
C PHE A 128 12.33 -7.44 4.98
N ASP A 129 12.62 -6.15 4.77
CA ASP A 129 12.04 -5.05 5.54
C ASP A 129 10.81 -4.40 4.89
N HIS A 130 10.41 -4.84 3.69
CA HIS A 130 9.28 -4.26 2.99
C HIS A 130 7.95 -4.90 3.43
N TYR A 131 7.15 -4.12 4.15
CA TYR A 131 5.72 -4.37 4.32
C TYR A 131 5.00 -3.69 3.14
N SER A 132 4.47 -4.46 2.19
CA SER A 132 3.63 -3.90 1.13
C SER A 132 2.17 -4.25 1.41
N LEU A 133 1.33 -3.22 1.51
CA LEU A 133 -0.12 -3.33 1.70
C LEU A 133 -0.78 -4.15 0.57
N ALA A 134 -0.23 -4.07 -0.65
CA ALA A 134 -0.68 -4.87 -1.79
C ALA A 134 -0.38 -6.37 -1.65
N THR A 135 0.60 -6.76 -0.84
CA THR A 135 0.89 -8.17 -0.59
C THR A 135 -0.10 -8.79 0.39
N GLY A 136 -0.69 -8.00 1.30
CA GLY A 136 -1.69 -8.48 2.26
C GLY A 136 -2.96 -9.01 1.60
N SER A 137 -3.50 -8.27 0.62
CA SER A 137 -4.69 -8.70 -0.14
C SER A 137 -4.40 -9.91 -1.03
N PHE A 138 -3.22 -9.96 -1.65
CA PHE A 138 -2.79 -11.14 -2.44
C PHE A 138 -2.68 -12.39 -1.56
N PHE A 139 -2.09 -12.29 -0.36
CA PHE A 139 -2.00 -13.41 0.58
C PHE A 139 -3.36 -13.87 1.10
N ALA A 140 -4.28 -12.95 1.37
CA ALA A 140 -5.63 -13.27 1.77
C ALA A 140 -6.33 -14.12 0.71
N VAL A 141 -6.30 -13.67 -0.56
CA VAL A 141 -6.92 -14.40 -1.67
C VAL A 141 -6.33 -15.80 -1.82
N VAL A 142 -4.99 -15.91 -1.79
CA VAL A 142 -4.29 -17.19 -1.88
C VAL A 142 -4.63 -18.13 -0.72
N SER A 143 -4.70 -17.60 0.51
CA SER A 143 -4.99 -18.38 1.72
C SER A 143 -6.43 -18.89 1.71
N VAL A 144 -7.38 -18.04 1.29
CA VAL A 144 -8.79 -18.43 1.11
C VAL A 144 -8.90 -19.53 0.05
N ALA A 145 -8.27 -19.35 -1.12
CA ALA A 145 -8.29 -20.34 -2.19
C ALA A 145 -7.68 -21.68 -1.73
N SER A 146 -6.55 -21.63 -1.01
CA SER A 146 -5.89 -22.83 -0.48
C SER A 146 -6.76 -23.56 0.54
N LEU A 147 -7.44 -22.81 1.42
CA LEU A 147 -8.33 -23.40 2.42
C LEU A 147 -9.60 -23.99 1.78
N ILE A 148 -10.15 -23.35 0.75
CA ILE A 148 -11.26 -23.92 -0.04
C ILE A 148 -10.83 -25.25 -0.65
N VAL A 149 -9.65 -25.31 -1.28
CA VAL A 149 -9.13 -26.55 -1.87
C VAL A 149 -8.92 -27.63 -0.80
N TYR A 150 -8.31 -27.28 0.33
CA TYR A 150 -8.13 -28.20 1.47
C TYR A 150 -9.47 -28.75 1.98
N SER A 151 -10.45 -27.87 2.16
CA SER A 151 -11.79 -28.23 2.62
C SER A 151 -12.51 -29.13 1.62
N MET A 152 -12.51 -28.76 0.33
CA MET A 152 -13.12 -29.55 -0.74
C MET A 152 -12.53 -30.94 -0.84
N LEU A 153 -11.19 -31.04 -0.90
CA LEU A 153 -10.51 -32.33 -1.01
C LEU A 153 -10.74 -33.19 0.23
N GLY A 154 -10.69 -32.61 1.43
CA GLY A 154 -10.94 -33.34 2.67
C GLY A 154 -12.38 -33.81 2.82
N THR A 155 -13.37 -32.98 2.44
CA THR A 155 -14.79 -33.36 2.45
C THR A 155 -15.09 -34.44 1.40
N LEU A 156 -14.50 -34.36 0.20
CA LEU A 156 -14.63 -35.44 -0.79
C LEU A 156 -13.98 -36.73 -0.30
N TYR A 157 -12.82 -36.62 0.35
CA TYR A 157 -12.07 -37.78 0.83
C TYR A 157 -12.84 -38.51 1.93
N MET A 158 -13.42 -37.74 2.85
CA MET A 158 -14.25 -38.22 3.93
C MET A 158 -15.72 -38.29 3.56
N GLY A 159 -16.08 -38.25 2.27
CA GLY A 159 -17.45 -38.05 1.81
C GLY A 159 -18.48 -39.03 2.39
N GLU A 160 -18.08 -40.30 2.54
CA GLU A 160 -18.86 -41.38 3.17
C GLU A 160 -19.14 -41.16 4.67
N GLN A 161 -18.37 -40.27 5.29
CA GLN A 161 -18.44 -39.92 6.71
C GLN A 161 -19.29 -38.65 6.97
N PHE A 162 -19.94 -38.12 5.95
CA PHE A 162 -20.90 -37.02 6.02
C PHE A 162 -22.33 -37.53 5.77
N ALA A 163 -23.31 -36.81 6.30
CA ALA A 163 -24.73 -37.02 6.04
C ALA A 163 -25.36 -35.71 5.52
N PRO A 164 -25.93 -35.69 4.29
CA PRO A 164 -25.84 -36.73 3.26
C PRO A 164 -24.40 -36.94 2.77
N GLN A 165 -24.14 -38.09 2.14
CA GLN A 165 -22.82 -38.43 1.61
C GLN A 165 -22.42 -37.40 0.53
N VAL A 166 -21.20 -36.87 0.65
CA VAL A 166 -20.64 -35.92 -0.32
C VAL A 166 -19.75 -36.67 -1.31
N SER A 167 -20.13 -36.71 -2.58
CA SER A 167 -19.35 -37.43 -3.62
C SER A 167 -18.95 -36.58 -4.81
N ASP A 168 -19.47 -35.36 -4.91
CA ASP A 168 -19.30 -34.46 -6.05
C ASP A 168 -18.63 -33.13 -5.63
N LEU A 169 -17.81 -32.59 -6.54
CA LEU A 169 -17.06 -31.35 -6.35
C LEU A 169 -17.96 -30.13 -6.00
N PRO A 170 -19.13 -29.92 -6.65
CA PRO A 170 -20.03 -28.82 -6.30
C PRO A 170 -20.52 -28.87 -4.85
N THR A 171 -20.91 -30.05 -4.37
CA THR A 171 -21.39 -30.23 -2.99
C THR A 171 -20.27 -30.03 -1.97
N ALA A 172 -19.04 -30.47 -2.28
CA ALA A 172 -17.88 -30.23 -1.42
C ALA A 172 -17.47 -28.74 -1.38
N PHE A 173 -17.54 -28.04 -2.52
CA PHE A 173 -17.31 -26.59 -2.57
C PHE A 173 -18.37 -25.83 -1.78
N TYR A 174 -19.63 -26.21 -1.93
CA TYR A 174 -20.73 -25.66 -1.16
C TYR A 174 -20.51 -25.80 0.35
N PHE A 175 -20.18 -27.02 0.83
CA PHE A 175 -19.86 -27.26 2.23
C PHE A 175 -18.70 -26.37 2.71
N ALA A 176 -17.62 -26.28 1.94
CA ALA A 176 -16.46 -25.44 2.28
C ALA A 176 -16.87 -23.97 2.49
N ILE A 177 -17.66 -23.40 1.57
CA ILE A 177 -18.13 -22.02 1.68
C ILE A 177 -19.05 -21.84 2.89
N VAL A 178 -20.00 -22.75 3.13
CA VAL A 178 -20.96 -22.66 4.24
C VAL A 178 -20.26 -22.70 5.60
N VAL A 179 -19.26 -23.57 5.76
CA VAL A 179 -18.48 -23.68 6.99
C VAL A 179 -17.55 -22.48 7.17
N MET A 180 -16.83 -22.07 6.13
CA MET A 180 -15.88 -20.94 6.19
C MET A 180 -16.57 -19.57 6.38
N SER A 181 -17.77 -19.40 5.81
CA SER A 181 -18.59 -18.19 5.98
C SER A 181 -19.33 -18.14 7.31
N THR A 182 -19.19 -19.16 8.15
CA THR A 182 -19.88 -19.29 9.46
C THR A 182 -21.41 -19.35 9.36
N VAL A 183 -21.97 -19.61 8.18
CA VAL A 183 -23.43 -19.73 7.98
C VAL A 183 -23.96 -21.01 8.60
N GLY A 184 -23.32 -22.15 8.31
CA GLY A 184 -23.62 -23.43 8.95
C GLY A 184 -25.08 -23.90 8.81
N PHE A 185 -25.60 -24.04 7.59
CA PHE A 185 -26.99 -24.48 7.34
C PHE A 185 -27.36 -25.82 8.00
N GLY A 186 -26.37 -26.67 8.31
CA GLY A 186 -26.59 -27.96 8.98
C GLY A 186 -27.21 -29.03 8.08
N ASP A 187 -27.24 -28.78 6.78
CA ASP A 187 -27.72 -29.67 5.73
C ASP A 187 -26.70 -30.77 5.38
N ILE A 188 -25.40 -30.50 5.56
CA ILE A 188 -24.31 -31.48 5.45
C ILE A 188 -23.54 -31.51 6.76
N VAL A 189 -23.51 -32.66 7.43
CA VAL A 189 -22.89 -32.80 8.76
C VAL A 189 -21.95 -34.01 8.86
N PRO A 190 -20.78 -33.88 9.51
CA PRO A 190 -19.89 -35.00 9.77
C PRO A 190 -20.46 -35.89 10.89
N HIS A 191 -20.61 -37.19 10.63
CA HIS A 191 -21.15 -38.13 11.63
C HIS A 191 -20.09 -38.98 12.32
N THR A 192 -18.91 -39.17 11.73
CA THR A 192 -17.77 -39.87 12.34
C THR A 192 -16.88 -38.94 13.17
N THR A 193 -16.09 -39.51 14.08
CA THR A 193 -15.11 -38.76 14.88
C THR A 193 -14.05 -38.09 13.99
N ASP A 194 -13.55 -38.79 12.97
CA ASP A 194 -12.49 -38.27 12.10
C ASP A 194 -12.98 -37.10 11.23
N ALA A 195 -14.18 -37.20 10.65
CA ALA A 195 -14.78 -36.12 9.88
C ALA A 195 -15.11 -34.89 10.74
N ARG A 196 -15.47 -35.09 12.02
CA ARG A 196 -15.65 -34.00 12.98
C ARG A 196 -14.33 -33.30 13.30
N MET A 197 -13.26 -34.06 13.56
CA MET A 197 -11.94 -33.49 13.82
C MET A 197 -11.41 -32.72 12.61
N PHE A 198 -11.57 -33.26 11.40
CA PHE A 198 -11.26 -32.56 10.15
C PHE A 198 -12.06 -31.25 10.03
N THR A 199 -13.37 -31.31 10.22
CA THR A 199 -14.25 -30.13 10.12
C THR A 199 -13.86 -29.05 11.14
N LEU A 200 -13.45 -29.43 12.36
CA LEU A 200 -12.91 -28.50 13.35
C LEU A 200 -11.66 -27.77 12.83
N THR A 201 -10.74 -28.45 12.14
CA THR A 201 -9.56 -27.79 11.54
C THR A 201 -9.97 -26.77 10.49
N VAL A 202 -10.97 -27.09 9.65
CA VAL A 202 -11.50 -26.18 8.63
C VAL A 202 -12.15 -24.95 9.26
N ILE A 203 -12.91 -25.12 10.35
CA ILE A 203 -13.56 -24.01 11.07
C ILE A 203 -12.51 -23.06 11.66
N ILE A 204 -11.52 -23.58 12.40
CA ILE A 204 -10.50 -22.77 13.08
C ILE A 204 -9.66 -21.97 12.07
N LEU A 205 -9.23 -22.63 11.00
CA LEU A 205 -8.48 -21.98 9.92
C LEU A 205 -9.37 -21.01 9.14
N GLY A 206 -10.63 -21.39 8.90
CA GLY A 206 -11.64 -20.60 8.19
C GLY A 206 -11.91 -19.26 8.84
N ILE A 207 -12.23 -19.24 10.13
CA ILE A 207 -12.49 -18.00 10.86
C ILE A 207 -11.28 -17.06 10.81
N THR A 208 -10.06 -17.60 11.02
CA THR A 208 -8.83 -16.80 11.05
C THR A 208 -8.52 -16.21 9.68
N ILE A 209 -8.55 -17.04 8.63
CA ILE A 209 -8.24 -16.61 7.26
C ILE A 209 -9.32 -15.66 6.75
N PHE A 210 -10.60 -15.94 7.00
CA PHE A 210 -11.72 -15.09 6.59
C PHE A 210 -11.64 -13.70 7.26
N ALA A 211 -11.39 -13.63 8.57
CA ALA A 211 -11.24 -12.37 9.28
C ALA A 211 -10.09 -11.50 8.72
N ILE A 212 -8.92 -12.11 8.48
CA ILE A 212 -7.76 -11.44 7.89
C ILE A 212 -8.05 -11.00 6.44
N SER A 213 -8.80 -11.81 5.69
CA SER A 213 -9.11 -11.55 4.29
C SER A 213 -10.09 -10.39 4.13
N VAL A 214 -11.14 -10.33 4.95
CA VAL A 214 -12.06 -9.19 4.98
C VAL A 214 -11.29 -7.89 5.29
N ALA A 215 -10.44 -7.89 6.31
CA ALA A 215 -9.65 -6.70 6.68
C ALA A 215 -8.69 -6.25 5.55
N SER A 216 -8.00 -7.19 4.92
CA SER A 216 -7.00 -6.91 3.89
C SER A 216 -7.57 -6.59 2.50
N ILE A 217 -8.78 -7.06 2.17
CA ILE A 217 -9.48 -6.73 0.93
C ILE A 217 -10.30 -5.44 1.09
N ALA A 218 -10.99 -5.27 2.21
CA ALA A 218 -11.81 -4.09 2.46
C ALA A 218 -10.95 -2.82 2.59
N GLY A 219 -9.79 -2.88 3.25
CA GLY A 219 -8.91 -1.74 3.45
C GLY A 219 -8.55 -0.99 2.15
N PRO A 220 -7.96 -1.67 1.14
CA PRO A 220 -7.60 -1.05 -0.14
C PRO A 220 -8.80 -0.61 -0.99
N LEU A 221 -9.92 -1.34 -0.97
CA LEU A 221 -11.13 -0.97 -1.72
C LEU A 221 -11.80 0.28 -1.12
N ILE A 222 -11.86 0.34 0.21
CA ILE A 222 -12.34 1.50 0.95
C ILE A 222 -11.38 2.67 0.74
N SER A 223 -10.06 2.46 0.80
CA SER A 223 -9.09 3.54 0.58
C SER A 223 -9.08 4.05 -0.85
N ASN A 224 -9.29 3.20 -1.87
CA ASN A 224 -9.33 3.65 -3.27
C ASN A 224 -10.63 4.40 -3.61
N ASN A 225 -11.76 4.01 -3.01
CA ASN A 225 -13.01 4.76 -3.16
C ASN A 225 -13.02 6.03 -2.32
N LEU A 226 -12.47 6.01 -1.09
CA LEU A 226 -12.25 7.23 -0.31
C LEU A 226 -11.27 8.15 -1.03
N GLN A 227 -10.16 7.66 -1.58
CA GLN A 227 -9.25 8.52 -2.37
C GLN A 227 -9.92 9.08 -3.62
N ARG A 228 -10.93 8.43 -4.22
CA ARG A 228 -11.69 9.00 -5.35
C ARG A 228 -12.80 9.98 -4.92
N ILE A 229 -13.30 9.86 -3.69
CA ILE A 229 -14.30 10.76 -3.11
C ILE A 229 -13.64 11.95 -2.39
N VAL A 230 -12.42 11.75 -1.86
CA VAL A 230 -11.58 12.71 -1.11
C VAL A 230 -10.59 13.43 -2.02
N LYS A 231 -10.07 12.82 -3.10
CA LYS A 231 -9.43 13.61 -4.17
C LYS A 231 -10.53 14.41 -4.82
N GLY A 232 -10.61 15.65 -4.40
CA GLY A 232 -11.72 16.56 -4.59
C GLY A 232 -12.33 16.45 -5.97
N ARG A 233 -13.64 16.70 -6.01
CA ARG A 233 -14.31 17.24 -7.18
C ARG A 233 -13.35 18.24 -7.82
N ILE A 234 -12.65 17.81 -8.87
CA ILE A 234 -11.93 18.72 -9.75
C ILE A 234 -13.08 19.52 -10.36
N THR A 235 -13.42 20.63 -9.73
CA THR A 235 -14.22 21.65 -10.37
C THR A 235 -13.37 22.02 -11.58
N HIS A 236 -13.87 21.68 -12.77
CA HIS A 236 -13.28 22.07 -14.04
C HIS A 236 -13.37 23.59 -14.16
N MET A 237 -12.55 24.31 -13.38
CA MET A 237 -12.32 25.72 -13.52
C MET A 237 -11.22 25.87 -14.58
N ALA A 238 -11.40 26.82 -15.49
CA ALA A 238 -10.32 27.22 -16.39
C ALA A 238 -9.23 27.90 -15.55
N ARG A 239 -8.13 27.18 -15.30
CA ARG A 239 -6.98 27.65 -14.49
C ARG A 239 -6.05 28.53 -15.33
N LYS A 240 -6.58 29.68 -15.76
CA LYS A 240 -5.84 30.72 -16.48
C LYS A 240 -5.97 32.04 -15.74
N ASN A 241 -4.85 32.72 -15.50
CA ASN A 241 -4.82 34.02 -14.82
C ASN A 241 -5.49 33.99 -13.43
N HIS A 242 -5.30 32.90 -12.69
CA HIS A 242 -5.86 32.66 -11.37
C HIS A 242 -4.80 32.79 -10.27
N TYR A 243 -5.25 32.74 -9.02
CA TYR A 243 -4.40 32.80 -7.82
C TYR A 243 -4.26 31.40 -7.21
N ILE A 244 -3.05 31.02 -6.85
CA ILE A 244 -2.78 29.79 -6.10
C ILE A 244 -2.36 30.17 -4.69
N LEU A 245 -3.11 29.70 -3.70
CA LEU A 245 -2.76 29.83 -2.29
C LEU A 245 -2.25 28.47 -1.79
N VAL A 246 -1.02 28.42 -1.30
CA VAL A 246 -0.43 27.19 -0.75
C VAL A 246 -0.45 27.24 0.76
N GLY A 247 -1.06 26.25 1.39
CA GLY A 247 -1.34 26.21 2.82
C GLY A 247 -2.80 26.59 3.12
N ALA A 248 -3.28 26.15 4.29
CA ALA A 248 -4.64 26.40 4.76
C ALA A 248 -4.70 27.13 6.12
N SER A 249 -3.66 27.91 6.42
CA SER A 249 -3.61 28.75 7.62
C SER A 249 -4.82 29.69 7.70
N SER A 250 -5.10 30.24 8.89
CA SER A 250 -6.18 31.22 9.06
C SER A 250 -6.02 32.42 8.13
N LEU A 251 -4.78 32.81 7.83
CA LEU A 251 -4.50 33.85 6.85
C LEU A 251 -4.87 33.41 5.43
N ALA A 252 -4.50 32.18 5.03
CA ALA A 252 -4.88 31.64 3.72
C ALA A 252 -6.39 31.63 3.51
N GLN A 253 -7.17 31.26 4.54
CA GLN A 253 -8.63 31.25 4.48
C GLN A 253 -9.22 32.68 4.34
N ASN A 254 -8.67 33.65 5.07
CA ASN A 254 -9.07 35.05 4.95
C ASN A 254 -8.71 35.67 3.60
N VAL A 255 -7.53 35.32 3.05
CA VAL A 255 -7.09 35.76 1.72
C VAL A 255 -7.97 35.12 0.64
N TYR A 256 -8.27 33.82 0.76
CA TYR A 256 -9.18 33.11 -0.13
C TYR A 256 -10.53 33.85 -0.21
N LYS A 257 -11.17 34.08 0.95
CA LYS A 257 -12.45 34.77 1.03
C LYS A 257 -12.40 36.16 0.40
N SER A 258 -11.38 36.94 0.73
CA SER A 258 -11.21 38.31 0.21
C SER A 258 -11.02 38.36 -1.30
N LEU A 259 -10.36 37.36 -1.89
CA LEU A 259 -10.18 37.24 -3.34
C LEU A 259 -11.46 36.76 -4.02
N THR A 260 -12.13 35.74 -3.48
CA THR A 260 -13.38 35.23 -4.04
C THR A 260 -14.52 36.25 -3.97
N ASP A 261 -14.59 37.04 -2.90
CA ASP A 261 -15.58 38.13 -2.75
C ASP A 261 -15.41 39.22 -3.83
N ARG A 262 -14.20 39.33 -4.41
CA ARG A 262 -13.89 40.23 -5.54
C ARG A 262 -14.06 39.56 -6.91
N GLY A 263 -14.56 38.33 -6.95
CA GLY A 263 -14.78 37.57 -8.18
C GLY A 263 -13.53 36.95 -8.78
N GLU A 264 -12.42 36.87 -8.04
CA GLU A 264 -11.18 36.27 -8.52
C GLU A 264 -11.23 34.74 -8.41
N HIS A 265 -10.57 34.07 -9.36
CA HIS A 265 -10.43 32.62 -9.36
C HIS A 265 -9.27 32.19 -8.45
N VAL A 266 -9.56 31.37 -7.44
CA VAL A 266 -8.57 30.96 -6.43
C VAL A 266 -8.56 29.45 -6.29
N THR A 267 -7.37 28.85 -6.40
CA THR A 267 -7.11 27.44 -6.11
C THR A 267 -6.29 27.35 -4.83
N VAL A 268 -6.72 26.52 -3.87
CA VAL A 268 -5.99 26.28 -2.62
C VAL A 268 -5.28 24.94 -2.70
N VAL A 269 -4.01 24.88 -2.31
CA VAL A 269 -3.21 23.65 -2.24
C VAL A 269 -2.84 23.38 -0.79
N CYS A 270 -3.20 22.22 -0.25
CA CYS A 270 -2.91 21.85 1.14
C CYS A 270 -2.51 20.38 1.29
N ALA A 271 -1.84 20.04 2.39
CA ALA A 271 -1.49 18.66 2.70
C ALA A 271 -2.77 17.83 2.96
N PRO A 272 -2.80 16.54 2.60
CA PRO A 272 -3.97 15.69 2.83
C PRO A 272 -4.38 15.66 4.31
N GLY A 273 -5.67 15.87 4.58
CA GLY A 273 -6.22 15.88 5.95
C GLY A 273 -5.97 17.16 6.74
N THR A 274 -5.51 18.24 6.10
CA THR A 274 -5.42 19.57 6.75
C THR A 274 -6.82 20.10 7.06
N GLN A 275 -7.08 20.47 8.32
CA GLN A 275 -8.35 21.11 8.69
C GLN A 275 -8.44 22.53 8.13
N HIS A 276 -9.57 22.88 7.51
CA HIS A 276 -9.83 24.22 6.98
C HIS A 276 -11.32 24.56 7.02
N ASP A 277 -11.65 25.85 7.11
CA ASP A 277 -13.04 26.36 7.06
C ASP A 277 -13.38 26.96 5.67
N LEU A 278 -12.86 26.33 4.61
CA LEU A 278 -13.15 26.74 3.23
C LEU A 278 -14.52 26.20 2.78
N PRO A 279 -15.28 26.96 1.95
CA PRO A 279 -16.58 26.51 1.45
C PRO A 279 -16.50 25.22 0.63
N ASP A 280 -17.55 24.39 0.66
CA ASP A 280 -17.65 23.12 -0.12
C ASP A 280 -17.46 23.26 -1.64
N LYS A 281 -17.60 24.49 -2.18
CA LYS A 281 -17.43 24.80 -3.61
C LYS A 281 -16.03 25.30 -3.96
N ALA A 282 -15.12 25.40 -3.00
CA ALA A 282 -13.76 25.86 -3.23
C ALA A 282 -12.99 24.88 -4.13
N ASP A 283 -12.14 25.41 -5.03
CA ASP A 283 -11.18 24.60 -5.80
C ASP A 283 -9.98 24.28 -4.89
N ILE A 284 -9.99 23.09 -4.30
CA ILE A 284 -8.98 22.63 -3.35
C ILE A 284 -8.26 21.41 -3.95
N ILE A 285 -6.93 21.46 -3.89
CA ILE A 285 -6.05 20.38 -4.30
C ILE A 285 -5.31 19.88 -3.07
N GLU A 286 -5.67 18.68 -2.63
CA GLU A 286 -4.95 17.98 -1.58
C GLU A 286 -3.76 17.21 -2.16
N GLY A 287 -2.57 17.47 -1.65
CA GLY A 287 -1.33 16.85 -2.09
C GLY A 287 -0.12 17.37 -1.35
N ASP A 288 1.06 16.86 -1.69
CA ASP A 288 2.30 17.40 -1.16
C ASP A 288 2.51 18.82 -1.73
N THR A 289 2.47 19.82 -0.83
CA THR A 289 2.64 21.24 -1.14
C THR A 289 4.02 21.55 -1.71
N SER A 290 5.03 20.74 -1.35
CA SER A 290 6.41 20.85 -1.82
C SER A 290 6.68 20.13 -3.15
N ALA A 291 5.69 19.41 -3.70
CA ALA A 291 5.86 18.68 -4.94
C ALA A 291 5.45 19.51 -6.17
N ALA A 292 6.37 19.62 -7.14
CA ALA A 292 6.11 20.28 -8.42
C ALA A 292 4.93 19.66 -9.20
N SER A 293 4.69 18.35 -9.05
CA SER A 293 3.53 17.67 -9.66
C SER A 293 2.19 18.19 -9.12
N THR A 294 2.09 18.46 -7.82
CA THR A 294 0.89 19.04 -7.19
C THR A 294 0.65 20.46 -7.70
N LEU A 295 1.69 21.29 -7.78
CA LEU A 295 1.58 22.65 -8.31
C LEU A 295 1.22 22.68 -9.80
N ARG A 296 1.72 21.73 -10.61
CA ARG A 296 1.29 21.57 -12.01
C ARG A 296 -0.20 21.24 -12.10
N LEU A 297 -0.70 20.36 -11.23
CA LEU A 297 -2.14 20.04 -11.16
C LEU A 297 -2.96 21.29 -10.80
N ALA A 298 -2.43 22.15 -9.93
CA ALA A 298 -3.00 23.46 -9.58
C ALA A 298 -2.91 24.52 -10.69
N GLY A 299 -2.33 24.20 -11.84
CA GLY A 299 -2.21 25.14 -12.96
C GLY A 299 -1.14 26.20 -12.75
N ALA A 300 -0.10 25.93 -11.97
CA ALA A 300 0.96 26.89 -11.65
C ALA A 300 1.65 27.54 -12.87
N GLY A 301 1.64 26.87 -14.04
CA GLY A 301 2.22 27.42 -15.28
C GLY A 301 1.44 28.60 -15.89
N GLU A 302 0.14 28.71 -15.64
CA GLU A 302 -0.72 29.81 -16.14
C GLU A 302 -1.27 30.69 -15.00
N ALA A 303 -0.77 30.51 -13.77
CA ALA A 303 -1.18 31.27 -12.61
C ALA A 303 -0.62 32.70 -12.66
N LYS A 304 -1.39 33.67 -12.16
CA LYS A 304 -0.97 35.06 -11.99
C LYS A 304 -0.07 35.20 -10.76
N TYR A 305 -0.48 34.57 -9.66
CA TYR A 305 0.23 34.58 -8.39
C TYR A 305 0.26 33.19 -7.76
N ILE A 306 1.39 32.85 -7.15
CA ILE A 306 1.53 31.73 -6.20
C ILE A 306 1.94 32.32 -4.86
N VAL A 307 1.10 32.18 -3.85
CA VAL A 307 1.33 32.74 -2.52
C VAL A 307 1.50 31.61 -1.52
N THR A 308 2.67 31.54 -0.86
CA THR A 308 2.92 30.54 0.18
C THR A 308 2.46 31.09 1.52
N LEU A 309 1.47 30.44 2.13
CA LEU A 309 0.82 30.84 3.37
C LEU A 309 0.80 29.66 4.37
N CYS A 310 1.82 28.80 4.33
CA CYS A 310 1.99 27.71 5.28
C CYS A 310 2.47 28.23 6.64
N ASP A 311 2.20 27.46 7.70
CA ASP A 311 2.56 27.83 9.08
C ASP A 311 4.08 27.71 9.35
N SER A 312 4.83 26.97 8.52
CA SER A 312 6.28 26.81 8.63
C SER A 312 7.04 27.51 7.51
N ASP A 313 8.07 28.28 7.87
CA ASP A 313 8.99 28.92 6.90
C ASP A 313 9.75 27.89 6.06
N ALA A 314 10.08 26.73 6.64
CA ALA A 314 10.74 25.67 5.89
C ALA A 314 9.86 25.14 4.76
N GLU A 315 8.57 24.94 5.04
CA GLU A 315 7.60 24.53 4.03
C GLU A 315 7.42 25.61 2.96
N ASN A 316 7.25 26.87 3.35
CA ASN A 316 7.17 28.00 2.42
C ASN A 316 8.40 28.04 1.47
N VAL A 317 9.61 27.79 1.97
CA VAL A 317 10.82 27.70 1.16
C VAL A 317 10.75 26.55 0.15
N PHE A 318 10.34 25.35 0.58
CA PHE A 318 10.21 24.21 -0.33
C PHE A 318 9.15 24.45 -1.41
N VAL A 319 8.03 25.06 -1.05
CA VAL A 319 6.99 25.45 -2.00
C VAL A 319 7.52 26.43 -3.03
N VAL A 320 8.30 27.45 -2.63
CA VAL A 320 8.91 28.41 -3.56
C VAL A 320 9.85 27.71 -4.53
N LEU A 321 10.67 26.77 -4.05
CA LEU A 321 11.57 25.99 -4.92
C LEU A 321 10.79 25.13 -5.91
N ALA A 322 9.74 24.44 -5.45
CA ALA A 322 8.87 23.65 -6.31
C ALA A 322 8.12 24.52 -7.33
N ALA A 323 7.66 25.71 -6.94
CA ALA A 323 7.04 26.68 -7.82
C ALA A 323 8.00 27.06 -8.96
N LYS A 324 9.28 27.30 -8.66
CA LYS A 324 10.28 27.65 -9.69
C LYS A 324 10.50 26.59 -10.77
N GLU A 325 10.18 25.33 -10.50
CA GLU A 325 10.27 24.26 -11.50
C GLU A 325 9.06 24.23 -12.47
N VAL A 326 8.01 25.01 -12.17
CA VAL A 326 6.70 24.90 -12.83
C VAL A 326 6.09 26.22 -13.30
N VAL A 327 6.51 27.35 -12.72
CA VAL A 327 5.97 28.68 -13.01
C VAL A 327 6.22 29.10 -14.45
N GLY A 328 5.27 29.82 -15.04
CA GLY A 328 5.46 30.51 -16.31
C GLY A 328 6.15 31.87 -16.12
N ASP A 329 6.62 32.47 -17.22
CA ASP A 329 7.39 33.73 -17.21
C ASP A 329 6.67 34.91 -16.54
N ASN A 330 5.34 34.89 -16.51
CA ASN A 330 4.50 35.96 -15.97
C ASN A 330 3.97 35.68 -14.55
N THR A 331 4.30 34.54 -13.95
CA THR A 331 3.78 34.17 -12.62
C THR A 331 4.63 34.80 -11.52
N GLN A 332 3.99 35.49 -10.58
CA GLN A 332 4.68 36.05 -9.42
C GLN A 332 4.59 35.12 -8.20
N THR A 333 5.72 34.84 -7.54
CA THR A 333 5.75 34.04 -6.31
C THR A 333 5.93 34.94 -5.09
N ILE A 334 4.99 34.87 -4.15
CA ILE A 334 5.03 35.60 -2.88
C ILE A 334 5.27 34.61 -1.76
N ALA A 335 6.30 34.82 -0.96
CA ALA A 335 6.66 33.94 0.15
C ALA A 335 6.39 34.59 1.51
N LEU A 336 5.55 33.97 2.34
CA LEU A 336 5.36 34.38 3.73
C LEU A 336 6.54 33.95 4.61
N VAL A 337 6.94 34.84 5.52
CA VAL A 337 7.95 34.61 6.55
C VAL A 337 7.32 34.85 7.92
N ASN A 338 7.07 33.75 8.62
CA ASN A 338 6.48 33.71 9.94
C ASN A 338 7.51 34.11 11.01
N GLU A 339 8.77 33.70 10.87
CA GLU A 339 9.84 34.08 11.81
C GLU A 339 10.86 35.01 11.15
N SER A 340 11.03 36.21 11.72
CA SER A 340 11.94 37.24 11.16
C SER A 340 13.39 36.77 10.98
N GLN A 341 13.85 35.81 11.79
CA GLN A 341 15.19 35.21 11.66
C GLN A 341 15.39 34.40 10.38
N ASN A 342 14.32 33.87 9.77
CA ASN A 342 14.38 33.07 8.54
C ASN A 342 14.32 33.92 7.28
N MET A 343 14.09 35.23 7.39
CA MET A 343 13.99 36.18 6.27
C MET A 343 15.10 36.01 5.23
N ASN A 344 16.36 35.97 5.68
CA ASN A 344 17.50 35.83 4.78
C ASN A 344 17.57 34.47 4.08
N LYS A 345 17.05 33.41 4.71
CA LYS A 345 16.98 32.07 4.10
C LYS A 345 15.90 32.04 3.00
N VAL A 346 14.74 32.63 3.26
CA VAL A 346 13.64 32.73 2.29
C VAL A 346 14.02 33.60 1.10
N LYS A 347 14.71 34.73 1.33
CA LYS A 347 15.23 35.57 0.23
C LYS A 347 16.20 34.83 -0.69
N ARG A 348 17.02 33.89 -0.18
CA ARG A 348 17.98 33.12 -1.00
C ARG A 348 17.32 32.23 -2.04
N VAL A 349 16.08 31.81 -1.83
CA VAL A 349 15.33 31.07 -2.85
C VAL A 349 14.66 31.98 -3.87
N ASN A 350 14.95 33.29 -3.84
CA ASN A 350 14.57 34.31 -4.82
C ASN A 350 13.08 34.29 -5.23
N PRO A 351 12.11 34.31 -4.29
CA PRO A 351 10.73 34.58 -4.64
C PRO A 351 10.60 36.02 -5.21
N THR A 352 9.57 36.29 -5.99
CA THR A 352 9.30 37.63 -6.55
C THR A 352 9.08 38.66 -5.44
N MET A 353 8.45 38.25 -4.34
CA MET A 353 8.22 39.06 -3.16
C MET A 353 8.34 38.22 -1.89
N VAL A 354 8.82 38.83 -0.81
CA VAL A 354 8.85 38.22 0.52
C VAL A 354 8.02 39.08 1.47
N LEU A 355 7.11 38.46 2.21
CA LEU A 355 6.24 39.13 3.17
C LEU A 355 6.52 38.62 4.58
N SER A 356 6.91 39.49 5.51
CA SER A 356 6.97 39.16 6.94
C SER A 356 5.96 39.97 7.73
N LEU A 357 4.95 39.29 8.26
CA LEU A 357 3.90 39.94 9.05
C LEU A 357 4.41 40.51 10.37
N PRO A 358 5.30 39.83 11.14
CA PRO A 358 5.82 40.41 12.37
C PRO A 358 6.63 41.69 12.13
N GLN A 359 7.43 41.73 11.05
CA GLN A 359 8.19 42.95 10.71
C GLN A 359 7.27 44.06 10.24
N LEU A 360 6.29 43.74 9.39
CA LEU A 360 5.29 44.70 8.93
C LEU A 360 4.50 45.30 10.10
N ALA A 361 3.99 44.45 11.00
CA ALA A 361 3.25 44.88 12.18
C ALA A 361 4.13 45.72 13.11
N SER A 362 5.39 45.32 13.34
CA SER A 362 6.33 46.08 14.16
C SER A 362 6.58 47.48 13.60
N GLU A 363 6.85 47.61 12.30
CA GLU A 363 7.12 48.90 11.67
C GLU A 363 5.88 49.82 11.72
N LEU A 364 4.70 49.28 11.42
CA LEU A 364 3.44 50.04 11.50
C LEU A 364 3.14 50.50 12.93
N LEU A 365 3.40 49.66 13.93
CA LEU A 365 3.21 50.01 15.34
C LEU A 365 4.18 51.11 15.78
N VAL A 366 5.47 50.97 15.49
CA VAL A 366 6.50 51.98 15.85
C VAL A 366 6.14 53.34 15.26
N ARG A 367 5.77 53.39 13.98
CA ARG A 367 5.39 54.63 13.31
C ARG A 367 4.13 55.25 13.88
N THR A 368 3.11 54.43 14.12
CA THR A 368 1.87 54.91 14.75
C THR A 368 2.14 55.52 16.12
N LEU A 369 3.02 54.89 16.91
CA LEU A 369 3.44 55.40 18.23
C LEU A 369 4.29 56.68 18.12
N GLN A 370 4.98 56.89 17.00
CA GLN A 370 5.78 58.10 16.72
C GLN A 370 4.97 59.23 16.07
N GLY A 371 3.72 58.99 15.67
CA GLY A 371 2.88 59.96 14.96
C GLY A 371 3.20 60.11 13.47
N ASP A 372 3.94 59.16 12.90
CA ASP A 372 4.26 59.12 11.47
C ASP A 372 3.01 58.78 10.64
N THR A 373 2.88 59.39 9.46
CA THR A 373 1.82 59.05 8.52
C THR A 373 2.17 57.81 7.68
N ILE A 374 1.23 56.88 7.59
CA ILE A 374 1.37 55.67 6.77
C ILE A 374 0.89 55.99 5.35
N ASN A 375 1.81 56.12 4.40
CA ASN A 375 1.51 56.42 3.00
C ASN A 375 1.68 55.17 2.10
N ASN A 376 1.05 55.18 0.91
CA ASN A 376 1.12 54.07 -0.05
C ASN A 376 2.55 53.75 -0.52
N ASP A 377 3.40 54.76 -0.67
CA ASP A 377 4.80 54.58 -1.08
C ASP A 377 5.59 53.80 -0.03
N LEU A 378 5.31 54.06 1.25
CA LEU A 378 5.94 53.37 2.38
C LEU A 378 5.52 51.90 2.44
N ILE A 379 4.23 51.61 2.22
CA ILE A 379 3.75 50.24 2.12
C ILE A 379 4.48 49.53 0.98
N THR A 380 4.57 50.17 -0.19
CA THR A 380 5.27 49.63 -1.35
C THR A 380 6.75 49.33 -1.06
N ASP A 381 7.46 50.24 -0.39
CA ASP A 381 8.85 50.05 0.02
C ASP A 381 9.04 48.88 0.99
N MET A 382 8.09 48.63 1.89
CA MET A 382 8.14 47.48 2.80
C MET A 382 7.96 46.13 2.08
N PHE A 383 7.12 46.09 1.05
CA PHE A 383 6.82 44.88 0.29
C PHE A 383 7.86 44.58 -0.80
N PHE A 384 8.38 45.60 -1.48
CA PHE A 384 9.29 45.45 -2.63
C PHE A 384 10.75 45.79 -2.32
N GLY A 385 11.04 46.33 -1.14
CA GLY A 385 12.33 46.96 -0.82
C GLY A 385 12.49 48.30 -1.53
N LYS A 386 13.34 49.19 -0.98
CA LYS A 386 13.66 50.47 -1.62
C LYS A 386 14.13 50.22 -3.06
N ARG A 387 13.36 50.67 -4.04
CA ARG A 387 13.87 50.85 -5.41
C ARG A 387 14.93 51.94 -5.32
N THR A 388 16.21 51.57 -5.34
CA THR A 388 17.27 52.53 -5.63
C THR A 388 17.00 53.05 -7.04
N SER A 389 16.40 54.24 -7.14
CA SER A 389 16.38 55.01 -8.37
C SER A 389 17.84 55.31 -8.72
N LEU A 390 18.38 54.56 -9.67
CA LEU A 390 19.56 54.99 -10.42
C LEU A 390 19.13 56.22 -11.20
N GLY A 391 19.50 57.39 -10.67
CA GLY A 391 19.50 58.65 -11.39
C GLY A 391 20.72 58.77 -12.29
#